data_AF-A0A241VDC9-F1
#
_entry.id   AF-A0A241VDC9-F1
#
_cell.length_a   1.000
_cell.length_b   1.000
_cell.length_c   1.000
_cell.angle_alpha   90.00
_cell.angle_beta   90.00
_cell.angle_gamma   90.00
#
_symmetry.space_group_name_H-M   'P 1'
#
loop_
_entity.id
_entity.type
_entity.pdbx_description
1 polymer ?
#
loop_
_entity_poly.entity_id
_entity_poly.type
_entity_poly.pdbx_seq_one_letter_code
_entity_poly.pdbx_strand_id
1 'polypeptide(L)' 'MDIKHIKYLLDIFEEAVEKRSQVYEIADDENDENQAAAECGAAKAELIRAIEQLIVAKENPSG' A
#
# COMPACT_ATOMS: atom_id res chain seq x y z
N MET A 1 -0.65 5.56 -16.17
CA MET A 1 -1.29 5.54 -14.83
C MET A 1 -1.51 6.98 -14.41
N ASP A 2 -2.67 7.35 -13.88
CA ASP A 2 -2.98 8.75 -13.52
C ASP A 2 -2.91 8.97 -12.00
N ILE A 3 -2.95 10.24 -11.59
CA ILE A 3 -2.87 10.62 -10.17
C ILE A 3 -4.07 10.11 -9.34
N LYS A 4 -5.22 9.80 -9.98
CA LYS A 4 -6.38 9.24 -9.28
C LYS A 4 -6.13 7.81 -8.85
N HIS A 5 -5.44 7.02 -9.69
CA HIS A 5 -5.05 5.66 -9.34
C HIS A 5 -4.07 5.61 -8.15
N ILE A 6 -3.12 6.55 -8.08
CA ILE A 6 -2.22 6.64 -6.92
C ILE A 6 -2.97 7.02 -5.65
N LYS A 7 -3.93 7.95 -5.72
CA LYS A 7 -4.78 8.30 -4.57
C LYS A 7 -5.57 7.10 -4.06
N TYR A 8 -6.15 6.33 -4.98
CA TYR A 8 -6.85 5.10 -4.62
C TYR A 8 -5.94 4.08 -3.92
N LEU A 9 -4.70 3.89 -4.41
CA LEU A 9 -3.73 3.01 -3.76
C LEU A 9 -3.25 3.54 -2.41
N LEU A 10 -3.20 4.87 -2.23
CA LEU A 10 -2.90 5.50 -0.95
C LEU A 10 -4.01 5.23 0.06
N ASP A 11 -5.28 5.37 -0.33
CA ASP A 11 -6.43 5.06 0.53
C ASP A 11 -6.39 3.60 1.00
N ILE A 12 -6.08 2.64 0.11
CA ILE A 12 -5.92 1.21 0.46
C ILE A 12 -4.76 1.01 1.45
N PHE A 13 -3.63 1.67 1.21
CA PHE A 13 -2.47 1.54 2.09
C PHE A 13 -2.77 2.10 3.49
N GLU A 14 -3.43 3.25 3.57
CA GLU A 14 -3.85 3.84 4.85
C GLU A 14 -4.80 2.92 5.62
N GLU A 15 -5.79 2.33 4.94
CA GLU A 15 -6.70 1.35 5.54
C GLU A 15 -5.96 0.11 6.06
N ALA A 16 -4.97 -0.39 5.32
CA ALA A 16 -4.16 -1.53 5.75
C ALA A 16 -3.26 -1.19 6.95
N VAL A 17 -2.73 0.03 7.04
CA VAL A 17 -1.97 0.51 8.20
C VAL A 17 -2.86 0.62 9.43
N GLU A 18 -4.08 1.14 9.28
CA GLU A 18 -5.04 1.26 10.38
C GLU A 18 -5.42 -0.13 10.91
N LYS A 19 -5.78 -1.07 10.03
CA LYS A 19 -6.10 -2.46 10.41
C LYS A 19 -4.94 -3.13 11.14
N ARG A 20 -3.72 -3.00 10.64
CA ARG A 20 -2.54 -3.57 11.29
C ARG A 20 -2.29 -2.96 12.67
N SER A 21 -2.49 -1.65 12.81
CA SER A 21 -2.33 -0.97 14.10
C SER A 21 -3.36 -1.47 15.12
N GLN A 22 -4.61 -1.66 14.70
CA GLN A 22 -5.66 -2.23 15.54
C GLN A 22 -5.35 -3.68 15.95
N VAL A 23 -4.87 -4.52 15.02
CA VAL A 23 -4.49 -5.91 15.30
C VAL A 23 -3.38 -5.96 16.36
N TYR A 24 -2.33 -5.14 16.26
CA TYR A 24 -1.27 -5.11 17.28
C TYR A 24 -1.73 -4.62 18.65
N GLU A 25 -2.86 -3.93 18.75
CA GLU A 25 -3.43 -3.50 20.03
C GLU A 25 -4.32 -4.56 20.70
N ILE A 26 -4.88 -5.50 19.93
CA ILE A 26 -5.92 -6.42 20.41
C ILE A 26 -5.59 -7.91 20.21
N ALA A 27 -4.64 -8.25 19.35
CA ALA A 27 -4.33 -9.63 19.02
C ALA A 27 -3.52 -10.29 20.14
N ASP A 28 -4.00 -11.45 20.58
CA ASP A 28 -3.28 -12.37 21.47
C ASP A 28 -2.58 -13.49 20.67
N ASP A 29 -2.72 -13.49 19.33
CA ASP A 29 -2.21 -14.51 18.40
C ASP A 29 -1.27 -13.91 17.34
N GLU A 30 -0.03 -14.40 17.30
CA GLU A 30 1.01 -14.02 16.33
C GLU A 30 0.58 -14.23 14.86
N ASN A 31 -0.40 -15.10 14.59
CA ASN A 31 -0.86 -15.37 13.24
C ASN A 31 -1.66 -14.20 12.65
N ASP A 32 -2.51 -13.55 13.45
CA ASP A 32 -3.30 -12.39 13.04
C ASP A 32 -2.39 -11.18 12.81
N GLU A 33 -1.39 -11.01 13.67
CA GLU A 33 -0.33 -10.01 13.51
C GLU A 33 0.47 -10.20 12.21
N ASN A 34 0.88 -11.44 11.91
CA ASN A 34 1.62 -11.77 10.71
C ASN A 34 0.80 -11.55 9.44
N GLN A 35 -0.49 -11.90 9.46
CA GLN A 35 -1.39 -11.65 8.34
C GLN A 35 -1.55 -10.15 8.09
N ALA A 36 -1.85 -9.36 9.12
CA ALA A 36 -2.01 -7.92 8.98
C ALA A 36 -0.71 -7.23 8.52
N ALA A 37 0.46 -7.72 8.97
CA ALA A 37 1.75 -7.27 8.48
C ALA A 37 1.97 -7.57 6.99
N ALA A 38 1.61 -8.78 6.54
CA ALA A 38 1.73 -9.17 5.14
C ALA A 38 0.81 -8.35 4.22
N GLU A 39 -0.44 -8.11 4.63
CA GLU A 39 -1.41 -7.31 3.89
C GLU A 39 -0.95 -5.85 3.74
N CYS A 40 -0.49 -5.24 4.83
CA CYS A 40 0.08 -3.89 4.81
C CYS A 40 1.34 -3.82 3.93
N GLY A 41 2.20 -4.85 3.98
CA GLY A 41 3.38 -4.95 3.13
C GLY A 41 3.04 -5.02 1.64
N ALA A 42 2.02 -5.80 1.26
CA ALA A 42 1.56 -5.92 -0.11
C ALA A 42 1.01 -4.59 -0.65
N ALA A 43 0.13 -3.92 0.12
CA ALA A 43 -0.43 -2.61 -0.25
C ALA A 43 0.67 -1.56 -0.43
N LYS A 44 1.67 -1.54 0.46
CA LYS A 44 2.84 -0.66 0.34
C LYS A 44 3.61 -0.90 -0.95
N ALA A 45 3.89 -2.16 -1.27
CA ALA A 45 4.65 -2.52 -2.47
C ALA A 45 3.93 -2.12 -3.75
N GLU A 46 2.60 -2.28 -3.79
CA GLU A 46 1.78 -1.87 -4.93
C GLU A 46 1.77 -0.34 -5.11
N LEU A 47 1.61 0.42 -4.02
CA LEU A 47 1.70 1.88 -4.05
C LEU A 47 3.06 2.38 -4.56
N ILE A 48 4.16 1.79 -4.06
CA ILE A 48 5.53 2.15 -4.52
C ILE A 48 5.67 1.89 -6.02
N ARG A 49 5.25 0.72 -6.49
CA ARG A 49 5.34 0.35 -7.92
C ARG A 49 4.55 1.30 -8.81
N ALA A 50 3.35 1.71 -8.38
CA ALA A 50 2.53 2.66 -9.09
C ALA A 50 3.18 4.06 -9.18
N ILE A 51 3.83 4.50 -8.10
CA ILE A 51 4.60 5.76 -8.06
C ILE A 51 5.79 5.69 -9.03
N GLU A 52 6.57 4.60 -8.99
CA GLU A 52 7.71 4.40 -9.89
C GLU A 52 7.28 4.44 -11.36
N GLN A 53 6.19 3.76 -11.71
CA GLN A 53 5.63 3.79 -13.06
C GLN A 53 5.18 5.18 -13.50
N LEU A 54 4.61 5.98 -12.59
CA LEU A 54 4.23 7.36 -12.89
C LEU A 54 5.46 8.25 -13.11
N ILE A 55 6.52 8.08 -12.32
CA ILE A 55 7.78 8.82 -12.49
C ILE A 55 8.36 8.50 -13.86
N VAL A 56 8.51 7.22 -14.21
CA VAL A 56 9.03 6.77 -15.52
C VAL A 56 8.21 7.34 -16.69
N ALA A 57 6.88 7.33 -16.58
CA ALA A 57 5.99 7.87 -17.60
C ALA A 57 6.09 9.40 -17.75
N LYS A 58 6.44 10.13 -16.67
CA LYS A 58 6.67 11.57 -16.71
C LYS A 58 8.06 11.94 -17.24
N GLU A 59 9.06 11.11 -16.97
CA GLU A 59 10.44 11.31 -17.46
C GLU A 59 10.60 10.99 -18.95
N ASN A 60 9.75 10.09 -19.49
CA ASN A 60 9.70 9.77 -20.91
C ASN A 60 8.31 10.07 -21.52
N PRO A 61 7.97 11.35 -21.77
CA PRO A 61 6.68 11.72 -22.36
C PRO A 61 6.56 11.35 -23.85
N SER A 62 7.64 10.87 -24.49
CA SER A 62 7.67 10.51 -25.90
C SER A 62 7.21 9.06 -26.11
N GLY A 63 5.90 8.88 -26.20
CA GLY A 63 5.23 7.74 -26.83
C GLY A 63 4.26 8.24 -27.88
#